data_AF-X1T0K5-F1
#
_entry.id   AF-X1T0K5-F1
#
_cell.length_a   1.000
_cell.length_b   1.000
_cell.length_c   1.000
_cell.angle_alpha   90.00
_cell.angle_beta   90.00
_cell.angle_gamma   90.00
#
_symmetry.space_group_name_H-M   'P 1'
#
loop_
_entity.id
_entity.type
_entity.pdbx_description
1 polymer ?
#
loop_
_entity_poly.entity_id
_entity_poly.type
_entity_poly.pdbx_seq_one_letter_code
_entity_poly.pdbx_strand_id
1 'polypeptide(L)'
;DVLIDDDGKIAGIVMANRSGRQAVRAKVVIDATPRASVARMAGAIFEPYPGGLQNFRRIVIGGEVQTGEGIQAQKIPMPISAKGSSGQEAIEYTLEIPMKDGSFAAFAEAEQIARDKTWHPGQEDASETLFQVPPDPMKGKKTLSGTWTGAEKVDMDVFRPRGTERLFVLGGCADVSRSAAEKLLRPLELIKVGSRIGAAAASEAKSMPRPDNVRLCGKPVADAASGDVRENLSGIRRTLSEPSRVPADKRAVAVLGEVDVVVVGGG
;
A
#
# COMPACT_ATOMS: atom_id res chain seq x y z
N ASP A 1 -7.27 4.53 8.27
CA ASP A 1 -7.76 3.83 9.48
C ASP A 1 -8.72 2.71 9.10
N VAL A 2 -9.07 1.86 10.07
CA VAL A 2 -10.07 0.79 9.95
C VAL A 2 -11.29 1.15 10.81
N LEU A 3 -12.48 0.94 10.27
CA LEU A 3 -13.74 1.07 11.00
C LEU A 3 -14.18 -0.29 11.53
N ILE A 4 -14.80 -0.30 12.70
CA ILE A 4 -15.36 -1.51 13.31
C ILE A 4 -16.84 -1.34 13.64
N ASP A 5 -17.56 -2.45 13.69
CA ASP A 5 -18.93 -2.54 14.24
C ASP A 5 -18.92 -2.86 15.74
N ASP A 6 -20.11 -3.01 16.33
CA ASP A 6 -20.27 -3.33 17.76
C ASP A 6 -19.71 -4.69 18.16
N ASP A 7 -19.63 -5.64 17.21
CA ASP A 7 -19.02 -6.96 17.43
C ASP A 7 -17.49 -6.90 17.35
N GLY A 8 -16.91 -5.71 17.14
CA GLY A 8 -15.47 -5.51 16.97
C GLY A 8 -14.94 -6.00 15.63
N LYS A 9 -15.81 -6.29 14.66
CA LYS A 9 -15.43 -6.77 13.33
C LYS A 9 -15.21 -5.61 12.38
N ILE A 10 -14.38 -5.82 11.36
CA ILE A 10 -14.14 -4.81 10.33
C ILE A 10 -15.47 -4.45 9.66
N ALA A 11 -15.73 -3.15 9.57
CA ALA A 11 -16.94 -2.57 9.02
C ALA A 11 -16.65 -1.43 8.02
N GLY A 12 -15.40 -1.30 7.56
CA GLY A 12 -15.01 -0.30 6.58
C GLY A 12 -13.62 0.27 6.81
N ILE A 13 -13.33 1.36 6.10
CA ILE A 13 -12.05 2.07 6.20
C ILE A 13 -12.26 3.58 6.26
N VAL A 14 -11.25 4.26 6.77
CA VAL A 14 -11.07 5.71 6.56
C VAL A 14 -9.85 5.91 5.69
N MET A 15 -10.02 6.65 4.60
CA MET A 15 -8.97 6.99 3.64
C MET A 15 -8.83 8.50 3.52
N ALA A 16 -7.65 8.97 3.10
CA ALA A 16 -7.42 10.35 2.73
C ALA A 16 -7.06 10.42 1.24
N ASN A 17 -7.64 11.37 0.52
CA ASN A 17 -7.36 11.62 -0.90
C ASN A 17 -7.46 13.12 -1.21
N ARG A 18 -7.41 13.50 -2.50
CA ARG A 18 -7.52 14.90 -2.95
C ARG A 18 -8.81 15.61 -2.52
N SER A 19 -9.83 14.87 -2.07
CA SER A 19 -11.10 15.40 -1.56
C SER A 19 -11.16 15.44 -0.01
N GLY A 20 -10.06 15.15 0.67
CA GLY A 20 -9.96 15.11 2.13
C GLY A 20 -10.09 13.70 2.69
N ARG A 21 -10.39 13.62 3.98
CA ARG A 21 -10.60 12.36 4.71
C ARG A 21 -12.03 11.88 4.51
N GLN A 22 -12.18 10.60 4.18
CA GLN A 22 -13.46 9.99 3.85
C GLN A 22 -13.59 8.64 4.56
N ALA A 23 -14.78 8.38 5.10
CA ALA A 23 -15.14 7.09 5.70
C ALA A 23 -16.00 6.29 4.72
N VAL A 24 -15.62 5.05 4.45
CA VAL A 24 -16.37 4.12 3.62
C VAL A 24 -16.77 2.93 4.49
N ARG A 25 -18.07 2.78 4.74
CA ARG A 25 -18.62 1.60 5.44
C ARG A 25 -18.72 0.44 4.46
N ALA A 26 -18.29 -0.76 4.88
CA ALA A 26 -18.31 -1.95 4.06
C ALA A 26 -18.53 -3.20 4.91
N LYS A 27 -19.18 -4.22 4.34
CA LYS A 27 -19.32 -5.53 4.98
C LYS A 27 -18.05 -6.37 4.88
N VAL A 28 -17.27 -6.16 3.82
CA VAL A 28 -15.99 -6.83 3.55
C VAL A 28 -15.05 -5.80 2.95
N VAL A 29 -13.79 -5.82 3.36
CA VAL A 29 -12.73 -4.96 2.84
C VAL A 29 -11.74 -5.80 2.04
N ILE A 30 -11.31 -5.28 0.88
CA ILE A 30 -10.17 -5.81 0.14
C ILE A 30 -9.05 -4.79 0.27
N ASP A 31 -8.01 -5.14 0.99
CA ASP A 31 -6.79 -4.36 1.09
C ASP A 31 -5.90 -4.64 -0.13
N ALA A 32 -5.93 -3.72 -1.09
CA ALA A 32 -5.07 -3.74 -2.27
C ALA A 32 -3.90 -2.74 -2.14
N THR A 33 -3.60 -2.25 -0.94
CA THR A 33 -2.46 -1.36 -0.74
C THR A 33 -1.14 -2.14 -0.88
N PRO A 34 -0.06 -1.53 -1.43
CA PRO A 34 1.19 -2.25 -1.69
C PRO A 34 1.80 -2.96 -0.47
N ARG A 35 1.53 -2.43 0.73
CA ARG A 35 2.09 -2.89 2.01
C ARG A 35 1.05 -3.49 2.95
N ALA A 36 -0.16 -3.77 2.45
CA ALA A 36 -1.30 -4.24 3.22
C ALA A 36 -1.55 -3.38 4.48
N SER A 37 -1.51 -2.06 4.31
CA SER A 37 -1.61 -1.06 5.37
C SER A 37 -2.93 -1.16 6.13
N VAL A 38 -4.03 -1.51 5.45
CA VAL A 38 -5.34 -1.68 6.09
C VAL A 38 -5.35 -2.93 6.96
N ALA A 39 -4.79 -4.03 6.47
CA ALA A 39 -4.64 -5.26 7.25
C ALA A 39 -3.76 -5.06 8.49
N ARG A 40 -2.64 -4.35 8.34
CA ARG A 40 -1.78 -3.97 9.48
C ARG A 40 -2.53 -3.13 10.50
N MET A 41 -3.29 -2.11 10.04
CA MET A 41 -4.13 -1.29 10.93
C MET A 41 -5.23 -2.11 11.61
N ALA A 42 -5.74 -3.15 10.96
CA ALA A 42 -6.74 -4.08 11.51
C ALA A 42 -6.14 -5.11 12.48
N GLY A 43 -4.83 -5.10 12.71
CA GLY A 43 -4.16 -6.03 13.63
C GLY A 43 -3.88 -7.41 13.02
N ALA A 44 -3.92 -7.56 11.70
CA ALA A 44 -3.41 -8.77 11.07
C ALA A 44 -1.92 -8.95 11.41
N ILE A 45 -1.52 -10.20 11.61
CA ILE A 45 -0.14 -10.55 11.97
C ILE A 45 0.70 -10.64 10.70
N PHE A 46 1.91 -10.10 10.74
CA PHE A 46 2.89 -10.17 9.66
C PHE A 46 4.23 -10.64 10.22
N GLU A 47 5.03 -11.22 9.35
CA GLU A 47 6.47 -11.29 9.60
C GLU A 47 7.05 -9.88 9.80
N PRO A 48 8.08 -9.72 10.63
CA PRO A 48 8.76 -8.44 10.77
C PRO A 48 9.46 -8.06 9.46
N TYR A 49 9.51 -6.77 9.16
CA TYR A 49 10.32 -6.29 8.05
C TYR A 49 11.80 -6.50 8.37
N PRO A 50 12.58 -7.19 7.52
CA PRO A 50 13.99 -7.38 7.74
C PRO A 50 14.76 -6.09 7.46
N GLY A 51 15.60 -5.66 8.41
CA GLY A 51 16.60 -4.64 8.15
C GLY A 51 17.73 -5.17 7.23
N GLY A 52 18.59 -4.26 6.77
CA GLY A 52 19.72 -4.56 5.90
C GLY A 52 19.43 -4.25 4.43
N LEU A 53 20.27 -4.78 3.52
CA LEU A 53 20.12 -4.53 2.09
C LEU A 53 18.85 -5.18 1.55
N GLN A 54 18.05 -4.38 0.86
CA GLN A 54 16.83 -4.81 0.21
C GLN A 54 16.86 -4.45 -1.28
N ASN A 55 16.20 -5.27 -2.10
CA ASN A 55 16.09 -5.06 -3.53
C ASN A 55 14.83 -4.27 -3.87
N PHE A 56 15.02 -3.16 -4.59
CA PHE A 56 13.97 -2.33 -5.14
C PHE A 56 14.09 -2.24 -6.64
N ARG A 57 12.98 -2.02 -7.33
CA ARG A 57 12.96 -1.74 -8.76
C ARG A 57 12.39 -0.36 -9.04
N ARG A 58 12.97 0.31 -10.03
CA ARG A 58 12.58 1.65 -10.48
C ARG A 58 12.71 1.73 -12.00
N ILE A 59 11.68 2.23 -12.66
CA ILE A 59 11.73 2.50 -14.10
C ILE A 59 11.95 3.99 -14.33
N VAL A 60 12.87 4.32 -15.23
CA VAL A 60 13.17 5.68 -15.70
C VAL A 60 12.99 5.73 -17.22
N ILE A 61 12.53 6.86 -17.75
CA ILE A 61 12.35 7.11 -19.19
C ILE A 61 13.34 8.18 -19.64
N GLY A 62 14.10 7.89 -20.69
CA GLY A 62 15.13 8.78 -21.22
C GLY A 62 16.43 8.75 -20.40
N GLY A 63 17.45 9.43 -20.94
CA GLY A 63 18.78 9.50 -20.35
C GLY A 63 19.66 8.27 -20.59
N GLU A 64 20.86 8.30 -20.04
CA GLU A 64 21.82 7.20 -20.12
C GLU A 64 21.74 6.29 -18.88
N VAL A 65 22.10 5.01 -19.06
CA VAL A 65 22.11 4.01 -18.00
C VAL A 65 23.11 4.41 -16.91
N GLN A 66 22.60 4.59 -15.69
CA GLN A 66 23.44 4.80 -14.52
C GLN A 66 24.05 3.48 -14.05
N THR A 67 25.30 3.52 -13.57
CA THR A 67 26.04 2.36 -13.07
C THR A 67 26.67 2.69 -11.72
N GLY A 68 26.93 1.66 -10.90
CA GLY A 68 27.52 1.85 -9.58
C GLY A 68 27.26 0.65 -8.67
N GLU A 69 27.75 0.75 -7.43
CA GLU A 69 27.55 -0.27 -6.42
C GLU A 69 26.06 -0.46 -6.08
N GLY A 70 25.61 -1.72 -6.11
CA GLY A 70 24.22 -2.07 -5.88
C GLY A 70 23.25 -1.57 -6.95
N ILE A 71 23.72 -1.25 -8.16
CA ILE A 71 22.90 -0.84 -9.30
C ILE A 71 23.02 -1.89 -10.41
N GLN A 72 21.89 -2.49 -10.76
CA GLN A 72 21.74 -3.27 -11.98
C GLN A 72 20.71 -2.58 -12.86
N ALA A 73 20.95 -2.54 -14.16
CA ALA A 73 20.06 -1.84 -15.09
C ALA A 73 19.88 -2.64 -16.37
N GLN A 74 18.67 -2.59 -16.93
CA GLN A 74 18.36 -3.17 -18.23
C GLN A 74 17.47 -2.22 -19.02
N LYS A 75 17.78 -2.06 -20.31
CA LYS A 75 16.90 -1.36 -21.24
C LYS A 75 15.70 -2.24 -21.57
N ILE A 76 14.51 -1.69 -21.45
CA ILE A 76 13.27 -2.37 -21.83
C ILE A 76 13.18 -2.33 -23.37
N PRO A 77 13.00 -3.46 -24.05
CA PRO A 77 13.14 -3.58 -25.51
C PRO A 77 11.98 -2.95 -26.31
N MET A 78 11.17 -2.09 -25.69
CA MET A 78 10.05 -1.40 -26.32
C MET A 78 10.08 0.06 -25.90
N PRO A 79 10.47 0.99 -26.81
CA PRO A 79 10.51 2.40 -26.49
C PRO A 79 9.10 2.93 -26.19
N ILE A 80 9.02 3.83 -25.22
CA ILE A 80 7.78 4.50 -24.83
C ILE A 80 7.67 5.75 -25.70
N SER A 81 6.74 5.71 -26.66
CA SER A 81 6.45 6.86 -27.51
C SER A 81 5.33 7.70 -26.92
N ALA A 82 5.64 8.95 -26.57
CA ALA A 82 4.63 9.99 -26.48
C ALA A 82 4.24 10.45 -27.90
N LYS A 83 2.98 10.86 -28.10
CA LYS A 83 2.47 11.31 -29.40
C LYS A 83 3.34 12.45 -29.95
N GLY A 84 4.07 12.22 -31.04
CA GLY A 84 4.95 13.20 -31.67
C GLY A 84 6.44 13.17 -31.25
N SER A 85 6.87 12.17 -30.46
CA SER A 85 8.28 11.97 -30.08
C SER A 85 8.89 10.75 -30.79
N SER A 86 10.22 10.71 -30.93
CA SER A 86 10.97 9.58 -31.51
C SER A 86 10.98 8.30 -30.65
N GLY A 87 10.20 8.26 -29.57
CA GLY A 87 10.23 7.19 -28.57
C GLY A 87 11.45 7.31 -27.67
N GLN A 88 11.23 7.28 -26.37
CA GLN A 88 12.31 7.20 -25.40
C GLN A 88 12.48 5.78 -24.89
N GLU A 89 13.73 5.39 -24.64
CA GLU A 89 14.01 4.12 -23.99
C GLU A 89 13.59 4.17 -22.52
N ALA A 90 13.01 3.07 -22.05
CA ALA A 90 12.77 2.87 -20.63
C ALA A 90 13.88 1.99 -20.06
N ILE A 91 14.39 2.36 -18.88
CA ILE A 91 15.45 1.64 -18.16
C ILE A 91 14.83 1.12 -16.87
N GLU A 92 14.83 -0.20 -16.68
CA GLU A 92 14.49 -0.82 -15.39
C GLU A 92 15.77 -0.98 -14.57
N TYR A 93 15.84 -0.28 -13.44
CA TYR A 93 16.87 -0.44 -12.44
C TYR A 93 16.42 -1.44 -11.36
N THR A 94 17.32 -2.33 -10.96
CA THR A 94 17.28 -3.04 -9.69
C THR A 94 18.35 -2.44 -8.77
N LEU A 95 17.92 -1.98 -7.60
CA LEU A 95 18.71 -1.21 -6.66
C LEU A 95 18.80 -1.95 -5.34
N GLU A 96 20.02 -2.19 -4.87
CA GLU A 96 20.29 -2.58 -3.49
C GLU A 96 20.33 -1.32 -2.63
N ILE A 97 19.38 -1.23 -1.69
CA ILE A 97 19.20 -0.07 -0.81
C ILE A 97 19.17 -0.58 0.64
N PRO A 98 19.97 0.00 1.55
CA PRO A 98 19.91 -0.34 2.97
C PRO A 98 18.58 0.14 3.56
N MET A 99 17.88 -0.77 4.22
CA MET A 99 16.65 -0.48 4.94
C MET A 99 16.87 -0.69 6.44
N LYS A 100 16.49 0.30 7.24
CA LYS A 100 16.48 0.16 8.71
C LYS A 100 15.37 -0.77 9.18
N ASP A 101 14.16 -0.53 8.69
CA ASP A 101 12.93 -1.23 9.04
C ASP A 101 11.84 -0.97 7.98
N GLY A 102 10.60 -1.37 8.24
CA GLY A 102 9.45 -1.14 7.36
C GLY A 102 8.71 0.17 7.61
N SER A 103 9.32 1.16 8.27
CA SER A 103 8.67 2.44 8.59
C SER A 103 8.55 3.36 7.37
N PHE A 104 7.61 4.31 7.44
CA PHE A 104 7.45 5.33 6.40
C PHE A 104 8.74 6.13 6.16
N ALA A 105 9.46 6.49 7.23
CA ALA A 105 10.72 7.23 7.14
C ALA A 105 11.80 6.43 6.38
N ALA A 106 11.94 5.12 6.67
CA ALA A 106 12.89 4.26 5.95
C ALA A 106 12.55 4.13 4.46
N PHE A 107 11.27 4.02 4.10
CA PHE A 107 10.85 4.01 2.69
C PHE A 107 11.06 5.36 2.00
N ALA A 108 10.81 6.48 2.69
CA ALA A 108 11.07 7.81 2.14
C ALA A 108 12.57 8.04 1.89
N GLU A 109 13.44 7.58 2.79
CA GLU A 109 14.89 7.59 2.60
C GLU A 109 15.32 6.71 1.41
N ALA A 110 14.74 5.50 1.29
CA ALA A 110 14.99 4.62 0.15
C ALA A 110 14.59 5.26 -1.19
N GLU A 111 13.47 5.99 -1.23
CA GLU A 111 13.06 6.74 -2.42
C GLU A 111 14.07 7.84 -2.80
N GLN A 112 14.64 8.56 -1.83
CA GLN A 112 15.68 9.56 -2.10
C GLN A 112 16.94 8.90 -2.65
N ILE A 113 17.44 7.85 -1.99
CA ILE A 113 18.62 7.09 -2.46
C ILE A 113 18.41 6.59 -3.89
N ALA A 114 17.22 6.07 -4.20
CA ALA A 114 16.93 5.58 -5.54
C ALA A 114 16.87 6.71 -6.59
N ARG A 115 16.32 7.88 -6.24
CA ARG A 115 16.30 9.05 -7.11
C ARG A 115 17.72 9.52 -7.40
N ASP A 116 18.56 9.66 -6.37
CA ASP A 116 19.96 10.07 -6.54
C ASP A 116 20.74 9.08 -7.41
N LYS A 117 20.61 7.77 -7.14
CA LYS A 117 21.30 6.70 -7.89
C LYS A 117 20.87 6.61 -9.37
N THR A 118 19.66 7.07 -9.71
CA THR A 118 19.10 6.93 -11.06
C THR A 118 18.96 8.24 -11.80
N TRP A 119 19.38 9.36 -11.20
CA TRP A 119 19.24 10.68 -11.78
C TRP A 119 20.11 10.84 -13.03
N HIS A 120 19.55 11.44 -14.07
CA HIS A 120 20.28 11.84 -15.26
C HIS A 120 19.62 13.09 -15.86
N PRO A 121 20.36 14.07 -16.38
CA PRO A 121 19.78 15.31 -16.92
C PRO A 121 18.88 15.09 -18.14
N GLY A 122 19.09 14.01 -18.89
CA GLY A 122 18.23 13.59 -20.01
C GLY A 122 17.03 12.71 -19.61
N GLN A 123 16.78 12.51 -18.32
CA GLN A 123 15.58 11.83 -17.85
C GLN A 123 14.33 12.67 -18.16
N GLU A 124 13.34 12.08 -18.79
CA GLU A 124 12.05 12.73 -19.10
C GLU A 124 10.96 12.38 -18.07
N ASP A 125 10.97 11.16 -17.56
CA ASP A 125 9.98 10.68 -16.59
C ASP A 125 10.55 9.51 -15.76
N ALA A 126 9.89 9.14 -14.66
CA ALA A 126 10.24 7.97 -13.88
C ALA A 126 9.07 7.48 -13.00
N SER A 127 9.21 6.26 -12.50
CA SER A 127 8.27 5.67 -11.53
C SER A 127 8.11 6.60 -10.32
N GLU A 128 6.86 6.93 -9.98
CA GLU A 128 6.55 7.78 -8.82
C GLU A 128 6.99 7.11 -7.50
N THR A 129 6.85 5.78 -7.42
CA THR A 129 7.16 4.95 -6.25
C THR A 129 8.10 3.81 -6.63
N LEU A 130 8.81 3.27 -5.63
CA LEU A 130 9.63 2.08 -5.81
C LEU A 130 8.79 0.80 -5.80
N PHE A 131 9.12 -0.14 -6.68
CA PHE A 131 8.56 -1.48 -6.63
C PHE A 131 9.42 -2.37 -5.74
N GLN A 132 8.79 -3.11 -4.83
CA GLN A 132 9.43 -4.18 -4.05
C GLN A 132 8.47 -5.36 -3.98
N VAL A 133 9.00 -6.59 -4.04
CA VAL A 133 8.27 -7.76 -3.54
C VAL A 133 8.39 -7.71 -2.02
N PRO A 134 7.33 -7.38 -1.25
CA PRO A 134 7.44 -7.15 0.19
C PRO A 134 8.14 -8.33 0.88
N PRO A 135 9.17 -8.14 1.71
CA PRO A 135 9.89 -9.25 2.36
C PRO A 135 9.13 -9.88 3.54
N ASP A 136 8.04 -9.26 3.96
CA ASP A 136 7.31 -9.42 5.22
C ASP A 136 5.85 -9.83 4.94
N PRO A 137 5.60 -11.12 4.61
CA PRO A 137 4.24 -11.62 4.40
C PRO A 137 3.36 -11.47 5.63
N MET A 138 2.07 -11.31 5.41
CA MET A 138 1.06 -11.56 6.44
C MET A 138 0.99 -13.06 6.78
N LYS A 139 0.47 -13.37 7.95
CA LYS A 139 0.03 -14.72 8.31
C LYS A 139 -1.39 -14.95 7.85
N GLY A 140 -1.53 -15.82 6.85
CA GLY A 140 -2.79 -16.20 6.25
C GLY A 140 -3.49 -17.32 7.01
N LYS A 141 -4.74 -17.58 6.65
CA LYS A 141 -5.46 -18.80 7.04
C LYS A 141 -4.77 -20.04 6.49
N LYS A 142 -4.18 -19.93 5.30
CA LYS A 142 -3.24 -20.91 4.74
C LYS A 142 -1.98 -20.23 4.25
N THR A 143 -0.94 -21.03 4.04
CA THR A 143 0.36 -20.59 3.52
C THR A 143 0.67 -21.38 2.25
N LEU A 144 1.08 -20.69 1.19
CA LEU A 144 1.68 -21.33 0.01
C LEU A 144 3.20 -21.27 0.11
N SER A 145 3.80 -22.36 0.59
CA SER A 145 5.25 -22.54 0.56
C SER A 145 5.67 -23.07 -0.82
N GLY A 146 6.66 -22.43 -1.45
CA GLY A 146 7.20 -22.86 -2.74
C GLY A 146 6.63 -22.10 -3.94
N THR A 147 6.52 -22.78 -5.08
CA THR A 147 6.27 -22.15 -6.39
C THR A 147 4.84 -21.64 -6.54
N TRP A 148 4.67 -20.53 -7.25
CA TRP A 148 3.36 -20.03 -7.65
C TRP A 148 2.59 -21.04 -8.52
N THR A 149 1.41 -21.44 -8.07
CA THR A 149 0.57 -22.44 -8.75
C THR A 149 -0.32 -21.86 -9.85
N GLY A 150 -0.29 -20.53 -10.05
CA GLY A 150 -1.17 -19.80 -10.95
C GLY A 150 -2.42 -19.26 -10.27
N ALA A 151 -2.90 -18.11 -10.76
CA ALA A 151 -4.03 -17.38 -10.21
C ALA A 151 -5.33 -18.19 -10.11
N GLU A 152 -5.54 -19.21 -10.94
CA GLU A 152 -6.75 -20.06 -10.90
C GLU A 152 -6.69 -21.16 -9.83
N LYS A 153 -5.48 -21.64 -9.52
CA LYS A 153 -5.27 -22.80 -8.65
C LYS A 153 -4.89 -22.45 -7.23
N VAL A 154 -4.37 -21.23 -7.02
CA VAL A 154 -3.99 -20.77 -5.68
C VAL A 154 -5.20 -20.84 -4.75
N ASP A 155 -4.96 -21.31 -3.53
CA ASP A 155 -5.96 -21.33 -2.47
C ASP A 155 -6.27 -19.90 -2.00
N MET A 156 -7.54 -19.53 -1.90
CA MET A 156 -7.93 -18.16 -1.53
C MET A 156 -7.61 -17.83 -0.07
N ASP A 157 -7.40 -18.83 0.78
CA ASP A 157 -7.07 -18.62 2.19
C ASP A 157 -5.66 -18.05 2.43
N VAL A 158 -4.79 -18.02 1.41
CA VAL A 158 -3.49 -17.31 1.48
C VAL A 158 -3.66 -15.79 1.44
N PHE A 159 -4.81 -15.31 0.95
CA PHE A 159 -5.18 -13.90 0.86
C PHE A 159 -6.10 -13.45 2.00
N ARG A 160 -6.38 -14.34 2.97
CA ARG A 160 -7.19 -14.03 4.16
C ARG A 160 -6.30 -14.01 5.39
N PRO A 161 -6.16 -12.87 6.09
CA PRO A 161 -5.37 -12.84 7.32
C PRO A 161 -5.95 -13.76 8.38
N ARG A 162 -5.08 -14.46 9.12
CA ARG A 162 -5.49 -15.32 10.22
C ARG A 162 -6.02 -14.47 11.38
N GLY A 163 -7.19 -14.84 11.90
CA GLY A 163 -7.81 -14.15 13.03
C GLY A 163 -8.45 -12.80 12.71
N THR A 164 -8.45 -12.37 11.44
CA THR A 164 -9.11 -11.14 11.00
C THR A 164 -10.20 -11.46 9.97
N GLU A 165 -11.46 -11.38 10.40
CA GLU A 165 -12.61 -11.61 9.54
C GLU A 165 -12.90 -10.41 8.61
N ARG A 166 -13.70 -10.64 7.56
CA ARG A 166 -14.19 -9.61 6.62
C ARG A 166 -13.09 -8.81 5.91
N LEU A 167 -11.91 -9.42 5.76
CA LEU A 167 -10.75 -8.81 5.13
C LEU A 167 -10.05 -9.78 4.19
N PHE A 168 -9.68 -9.27 3.02
CA PHE A 168 -8.74 -9.88 2.09
C PHE A 168 -7.55 -8.96 1.87
N VAL A 169 -6.38 -9.54 1.59
CA VAL A 169 -5.17 -8.82 1.17
C VAL A 169 -4.83 -9.22 -0.26
N LEU A 170 -4.98 -8.30 -1.20
CA LEU A 170 -4.62 -8.48 -2.61
C LEU A 170 -3.27 -7.80 -2.87
N GLY A 171 -2.18 -8.56 -2.85
CA GLY A 171 -0.86 -8.03 -3.15
C GLY A 171 0.29 -8.89 -2.66
N GLY A 172 1.50 -8.36 -2.75
CA GLY A 172 2.74 -9.07 -2.42
C GLY A 172 2.86 -9.47 -0.94
N CYS A 173 2.09 -8.85 -0.06
CA CYS A 173 2.02 -9.21 1.36
C CYS A 173 1.20 -10.47 1.66
N ALA A 174 0.58 -11.13 0.67
CA ALA A 174 -0.13 -12.39 0.91
C ALA A 174 0.78 -13.49 1.49
N ASP A 175 0.20 -14.49 2.15
CA ASP A 175 0.93 -15.58 2.81
C ASP A 175 1.39 -16.66 1.82
N VAL A 176 2.32 -16.23 0.96
CA VAL A 176 2.94 -17.04 -0.08
C VAL A 176 4.47 -16.88 0.01
N SER A 177 5.24 -17.78 -0.57
CA SER A 177 6.70 -17.59 -0.67
C SER A 177 7.03 -16.28 -1.41
N ARG A 178 8.20 -15.68 -1.16
CA ARG A 178 8.57 -14.43 -1.84
C ARG A 178 8.75 -14.61 -3.35
N SER A 179 9.24 -15.77 -3.80
CA SER A 179 9.30 -16.11 -5.23
C SER A 179 7.91 -16.30 -5.84
N ALA A 180 6.93 -16.82 -5.07
CA ALA A 180 5.55 -16.87 -5.52
C ALA A 180 4.90 -15.48 -5.56
N ALA A 181 5.18 -14.62 -4.57
CA ALA A 181 4.71 -13.24 -4.54
C ALA A 181 5.19 -12.44 -5.76
N GLU A 182 6.43 -12.66 -6.20
CA GLU A 182 6.96 -12.06 -7.43
C GLU A 182 6.14 -12.45 -8.67
N LYS A 183 5.74 -13.73 -8.80
CA LYS A 183 4.89 -14.19 -9.91
C LYS A 183 3.45 -13.69 -9.78
N LEU A 184 2.89 -13.66 -8.57
CA LEU A 184 1.58 -13.10 -8.26
C LEU A 184 1.50 -11.62 -8.67
N LEU A 185 2.53 -10.83 -8.38
CA LEU A 185 2.58 -9.39 -8.67
C LEU A 185 2.70 -9.06 -10.17
N ARG A 186 2.84 -10.07 -11.04
CA ARG A 186 2.75 -9.84 -12.48
C ARG A 186 1.32 -9.38 -12.83
N PRO A 187 1.14 -8.34 -13.67
CA PRO A 187 -0.17 -7.72 -13.87
C PRO A 187 -1.29 -8.70 -14.22
N LEU A 188 -1.05 -9.65 -15.13
CA LEU A 188 -2.06 -10.62 -15.56
C LEU A 188 -2.45 -11.61 -14.45
N GLU A 189 -1.50 -12.00 -13.59
CA GLU A 189 -1.78 -12.87 -12.45
C GLU A 189 -2.55 -12.09 -11.37
N LEU A 190 -2.11 -10.87 -11.06
CA LEU A 190 -2.74 -10.02 -10.05
C LEU A 190 -4.18 -9.65 -10.43
N ILE A 191 -4.45 -9.35 -11.70
CA ILE A 191 -5.81 -9.10 -12.22
C ILE A 191 -6.71 -10.31 -12.01
N LYS A 192 -6.24 -11.52 -12.35
CA LYS A 192 -7.02 -12.76 -12.18
C LYS A 192 -7.32 -13.06 -10.71
N VAL A 193 -6.31 -12.93 -9.85
CA VAL A 193 -6.50 -13.08 -8.39
C VAL A 193 -7.46 -12.03 -7.86
N GLY A 194 -7.33 -10.78 -8.28
CA GLY A 194 -8.23 -9.68 -7.92
C GLY A 194 -9.69 -9.99 -8.29
N SER A 195 -9.93 -10.53 -9.48
CA SER A 195 -11.28 -10.97 -9.91
C SER A 195 -11.83 -12.08 -9.00
N ARG A 196 -11.02 -13.08 -8.63
CA ARG A 196 -11.44 -14.16 -7.72
C ARG A 196 -11.75 -13.64 -6.32
N ILE A 197 -10.88 -12.79 -5.76
CA ILE A 197 -11.09 -12.16 -4.46
C ILE A 197 -12.34 -11.28 -4.47
N GLY A 198 -12.53 -10.47 -5.52
CA GLY A 198 -13.71 -9.63 -5.67
C GLY A 198 -15.02 -10.43 -5.67
N ALA A 199 -15.07 -11.54 -6.41
CA ALA A 199 -16.22 -12.44 -6.41
C ALA A 199 -16.48 -13.06 -5.04
N ALA A 200 -15.43 -13.54 -4.35
CA ALA A 200 -15.54 -14.11 -3.01
C ALA A 200 -16.02 -13.08 -1.98
N ALA A 201 -15.43 -11.88 -1.97
CA ALA A 201 -15.81 -10.79 -1.09
C ALA A 201 -17.25 -10.32 -1.32
N ALA A 202 -17.69 -10.25 -2.59
CA ALA A 202 -19.06 -9.89 -2.93
C ALA A 202 -20.07 -10.96 -2.47
N SER A 203 -19.74 -12.24 -2.61
CA SER A 203 -20.55 -13.36 -2.11
C SER A 203 -20.68 -13.31 -0.57
N GLU A 204 -19.55 -13.15 0.13
CA GLU A 204 -19.52 -13.02 1.59
C GLU A 204 -20.35 -11.81 2.05
N ALA A 205 -20.15 -10.63 1.44
CA ALA A 205 -20.90 -9.42 1.75
C ALA A 205 -22.42 -9.56 1.50
N LYS A 206 -22.86 -10.34 0.51
CA LYS A 206 -24.30 -10.60 0.28
C LYS A 206 -24.91 -11.45 1.40
N SER A 207 -24.14 -12.38 1.97
CA SER A 207 -24.60 -13.27 3.03
C SER A 207 -24.67 -12.61 4.42
N MET A 208 -24.11 -11.41 4.58
CA MET A 208 -24.04 -10.70 5.86
C MET A 208 -25.07 -9.57 5.94
N PRO A 209 -25.58 -9.23 7.13
CA PRO A 209 -26.34 -8.02 7.34
C PRO A 209 -25.48 -6.76 7.12
N ARG A 210 -26.12 -5.59 7.07
CA ARG A 210 -25.39 -4.31 7.09
C ARG A 210 -24.72 -4.15 8.46
N PRO A 211 -23.48 -3.63 8.56
CA PRO A 211 -22.86 -3.39 9.85
C PRO A 211 -23.55 -2.23 10.56
N ASP A 212 -23.90 -2.45 11.82
CA ASP A 212 -24.53 -1.46 12.71
C ASP A 212 -23.48 -0.72 13.53
N ASN A 213 -23.82 0.50 13.98
CA ASN A 213 -23.01 1.33 14.89
C ASN A 213 -21.52 1.48 14.51
N VAL A 214 -21.25 1.48 13.20
CA VAL A 214 -19.90 1.61 12.65
C VAL A 214 -19.20 2.85 13.20
N ARG A 215 -18.02 2.66 13.80
CA ARG A 215 -17.20 3.70 14.42
C ARG A 215 -15.72 3.54 14.11
N LEU A 216 -14.97 4.63 14.27
CA LEU A 216 -13.52 4.62 14.31
C LEU A 216 -13.06 4.52 15.76
N CYS A 217 -12.47 3.38 16.12
CA CYS A 217 -11.97 3.20 17.48
C CYS A 217 -10.70 3.99 17.74
N GLY A 218 -10.64 4.55 18.95
CA GLY A 218 -9.46 5.23 19.48
C GLY A 218 -8.50 4.23 20.10
N LYS A 219 -7.21 4.47 19.98
CA LYS A 219 -6.20 3.87 20.86
C LYS A 219 -5.77 4.96 21.85
N PRO A 220 -5.89 4.72 23.16
CA PRO A 220 -5.32 5.63 24.14
C PRO A 220 -3.80 5.64 23.95
N VAL A 221 -3.27 6.79 23.59
CA VAL A 221 -1.84 7.06 23.47
C VAL A 221 -1.61 8.35 24.24
N ALA A 222 -0.47 8.45 24.92
CA ALA A 222 -0.10 9.67 25.62
C ALA A 222 -0.07 10.86 24.63
N ASP A 223 -0.59 12.00 25.06
CA ASP A 223 -0.55 13.21 24.26
C ASP A 223 0.91 13.62 24.06
N ALA A 224 1.35 13.72 22.80
CA ALA A 224 2.73 14.11 22.48
C ALA A 224 2.98 15.60 22.79
N ALA A 225 1.93 16.43 22.76
CA ALA A 225 1.96 17.84 23.10
C ALA A 225 0.55 18.30 23.52
N SER A 226 0.46 19.42 24.24
CA SER A 226 -0.82 20.03 24.57
C SER A 226 -1.42 20.77 23.37
N GLY A 227 -2.67 20.47 23.02
CA GLY A 227 -3.41 21.20 21.99
C GLY A 227 -4.66 20.48 21.51
N ASP A 228 -5.51 21.20 20.80
CA ASP A 228 -6.68 20.64 20.12
C ASP A 228 -6.35 20.39 18.63
N VAL A 229 -6.52 19.16 18.17
CA VAL A 229 -6.54 18.86 16.73
C VAL A 229 -7.99 18.86 16.26
N ARG A 230 -8.29 19.71 15.26
CA ARG A 230 -9.63 19.79 14.66
C ARG A 230 -9.56 19.52 13.17
N GLU A 231 -10.62 18.92 12.64
CA GLU A 231 -10.77 18.60 11.23
C GLU A 231 -11.99 19.33 10.66
N ASN A 232 -11.88 19.80 9.41
CA ASN A 232 -13.03 20.35 8.69
C ASN A 232 -13.93 19.20 8.18
N LEU A 233 -15.06 18.97 8.85
CA LEU A 233 -16.02 17.92 8.51
C LEU A 233 -16.99 18.28 7.38
N SER A 234 -16.89 19.49 6.83
CA SER A 234 -17.74 19.94 5.72
C SER A 234 -17.23 19.49 4.35
N GLY A 235 -16.07 18.82 4.31
CA GLY A 235 -15.40 18.41 3.09
C GLY A 235 -14.75 19.59 2.34
N ILE A 236 -13.90 19.28 1.36
CA ILE A 236 -13.19 20.30 0.54
C ILE A 236 -14.14 20.92 -0.50
N ARG A 237 -15.20 20.20 -0.90
CA ARG A 237 -16.20 20.68 -1.87
C ARG A 237 -17.46 21.19 -1.15
N ARG A 238 -17.77 22.47 -1.33
CA ARG A 238 -18.96 23.16 -0.75
C ARG A 238 -20.33 22.63 -1.22
N THR A 239 -20.37 21.64 -2.12
CA THR A 239 -21.61 21.14 -2.73
C THR A 239 -22.31 20.04 -1.93
N LEU A 240 -21.68 19.50 -0.88
CA LEU A 240 -22.30 18.51 0.00
C LEU A 240 -22.98 19.25 1.16
N SER A 241 -24.30 19.44 1.09
CA SER A 241 -25.04 20.21 2.09
C SER A 241 -25.02 19.56 3.48
N GLU A 242 -24.95 18.22 3.59
CA GLU A 242 -24.82 17.52 4.89
C GLU A 242 -24.13 16.15 4.73
N PRO A 243 -22.80 16.04 4.92
CA PRO A 243 -22.12 14.76 4.82
C PRO A 243 -22.49 13.84 6.00
N SER A 244 -22.84 12.59 5.70
CA SER A 244 -22.96 11.54 6.72
C SER A 244 -21.65 11.37 7.46
N ARG A 245 -21.71 11.20 8.79
CA ARG A 245 -20.54 11.09 9.66
C ARG A 245 -20.42 9.70 10.27
N VAL A 246 -19.22 9.39 10.73
CA VAL A 246 -18.91 8.18 11.51
C VAL A 246 -18.35 8.65 12.85
N PRO A 247 -18.88 8.18 14.00
CA PRO A 247 -18.31 8.48 15.30
C PRO A 247 -16.84 8.04 15.36
N ALA A 248 -16.00 8.86 15.98
CA ALA A 248 -14.61 8.54 16.22
C ALA A 248 -14.29 8.78 17.68
N ASP A 249 -13.72 7.77 18.36
CA ASP A 249 -13.30 7.95 19.74
C ASP A 249 -12.08 8.89 19.81
N LYS A 250 -11.83 9.45 21.00
CA LYS A 250 -10.64 10.26 21.26
C LYS A 250 -9.38 9.43 20.97
N ARG A 251 -8.42 10.02 20.26
CA ARG A 251 -7.14 9.40 19.90
C ARG A 251 -6.04 10.44 19.78
N ALA A 252 -4.80 10.01 20.00
CA ALA A 252 -3.65 10.83 19.66
C ALA A 252 -3.44 10.87 18.13
N VAL A 253 -2.78 11.94 17.69
CA VAL A 253 -2.25 12.09 16.33
C VAL A 253 -0.76 11.79 16.38
N ALA A 254 -0.29 10.91 15.50
CA ALA A 254 1.13 10.53 15.46
C ALA A 254 1.99 11.69 14.95
N VAL A 255 3.14 11.90 15.59
CA VAL A 255 4.22 12.74 15.04
C VAL A 255 4.90 11.94 13.94
N LEU A 256 4.82 12.43 12.69
CA LEU A 256 5.38 11.75 11.51
C LEU A 256 6.85 12.08 11.27
N GLY A 257 7.34 13.17 11.87
CA GLY A 257 8.73 13.62 11.78
C GLY A 257 8.92 14.90 12.59
N GLU A 258 10.17 15.13 12.99
CA GLU A 258 10.62 16.36 13.63
C GLU A 258 11.61 17.02 12.68
N VAL A 259 11.38 18.29 12.35
CA VAL A 259 12.23 19.04 11.43
C VAL A 259 12.36 20.48 11.91
N ASP A 260 13.50 21.10 11.62
CA ASP A 260 13.71 22.53 11.88
C ASP A 260 12.88 23.39 10.91
N VAL A 261 12.71 22.93 9.67
CA VAL A 261 11.98 23.62 8.60
C VAL A 261 11.12 22.63 7.83
N VAL A 262 9.81 22.87 7.78
CA VAL A 262 8.88 22.20 6.85
C VAL A 262 8.65 23.11 5.64
N VAL A 263 9.01 22.65 4.44
CA VAL A 263 8.64 23.33 3.20
C VAL A 263 7.36 22.71 2.66
N VAL A 264 6.27 23.48 2.65
CA VAL A 264 4.98 23.06 2.08
C VAL A 264 4.76 23.82 0.78
N GLY A 265 4.89 23.12 -0.35
CA GLY A 265 4.61 23.65 -1.68
C GLY A 265 3.65 22.75 -2.44
N GLY A 266 2.80 23.33 -3.28
CA GLY A 266 2.24 22.60 -4.42
C GLY A 266 3.36 22.53 -5.46
N GLY A 267 3.76 21.32 -5.84
CA GLY A 267 4.75 21.11 -6.90
C GLY A 267 4.40 21.85 -8.18
#